data_AF-A0A3C1E0S4-F1
#
_entry.id   AF-A0A3C1E0S4-F1
#
_cell.length_a   1.000
_cell.length_b   1.000
_cell.length_c   1.000
_cell.angle_alpha   90.00
_cell.angle_beta   90.00
_cell.angle_gamma   90.00
#
_symmetry.space_group_name_H-M   'P 1'
#
loop_
_entity.id
_entity.type
_entity.pdbx_description
1 polymer ?
#
loop_
_entity_poly.entity_id
_entity_poly.type
_entity_poly.pdbx_seq_one_letter_code
_entity_poly.pdbx_strand_id
1 'polypeptide(L)' 'MTTPSRQDRLKPLEFIVLSAIIAVFIGVVVLFSTRQVVLALVFFGIAFIVSLVTIAMLSLAVKPDEAEKIDLGEQDKGH' A
#
# COMPACT_ATOMS: atom_id res chain seq x y z
N MET A 1 6.66 -26.98 -9.67
CA MET A 1 6.31 -25.65 -10.23
C MET A 1 4.94 -25.27 -9.71
N THR A 2 4.85 -24.84 -8.46
CA THR A 2 3.58 -24.41 -7.84
C THR A 2 3.32 -22.96 -8.23
N THR A 3 2.24 -22.77 -8.97
CA THR A 3 1.76 -21.48 -9.46
C THR A 3 1.50 -20.54 -8.27
N PRO A 4 1.95 -19.26 -8.31
CA PRO A 4 1.69 -18.33 -7.22
C PRO A 4 0.19 -18.13 -7.02
N SER A 5 -0.28 -18.42 -5.80
CA SER A 5 -1.69 -18.31 -5.41
C SER A 5 -2.14 -16.86 -5.48
N ARG A 6 -3.34 -16.65 -6.05
CA ARG A 6 -3.94 -15.31 -6.26
C ARG A 6 -4.03 -14.45 -5.00
N GLN A 7 -3.90 -15.07 -3.82
CA GLN A 7 -3.97 -14.44 -2.52
C GLN A 7 -2.81 -13.46 -2.24
N ASP A 8 -1.60 -13.70 -2.77
CA ASP A 8 -0.48 -12.76 -2.58
C ASP A 8 -0.63 -11.49 -3.42
N ARG A 9 -1.51 -11.49 -4.43
CA ARG A 9 -1.88 -10.28 -5.17
C ARG A 9 -2.96 -9.45 -4.47
N LEU A 10 -3.67 -10.03 -3.49
CA LEU A 10 -4.73 -9.32 -2.76
C LEU A 10 -4.16 -8.45 -1.62
N LYS A 11 -3.08 -8.88 -0.96
CA LYS A 11 -2.37 -8.09 0.06
C LYS A 11 -1.91 -6.71 -0.43
N PRO A 12 -1.23 -6.57 -1.58
CA PRO A 12 -0.87 -5.26 -2.12
C PRO A 12 -2.08 -4.43 -2.55
N LEU A 13 -3.17 -5.08 -2.99
CA LEU A 13 -4.40 -4.37 -3.36
C LEU A 13 -5.07 -3.72 -2.14
N GLU A 14 -5.04 -4.38 -0.98
CA GLU A 14 -5.61 -3.89 0.26
C GLU A 14 -4.96 -2.58 0.72
N PHE A 15 -3.63 -2.48 0.60
CA PHE A 15 -2.87 -1.26 0.91
C PHE A 15 -3.19 -0.09 -0.04
N ILE A 16 -3.44 -0.38 -1.31
CA ILE A 16 -3.84 0.63 -2.30
C ILE A 16 -5.24 1.14 -1.99
N VAL A 17 -6.17 0.24 -1.64
CA VAL A 17 -7.55 0.60 -1.26
C VAL A 17 -7.55 1.45 0.01
N LEU A 18 -6.76 1.09 1.03
CA LEU A 18 -6.63 1.90 2.25
C LEU A 18 -6.10 3.30 1.95
N SER A 19 -5.06 3.41 1.12
CA SER A 19 -4.49 4.69 0.69
C SER A 19 -5.51 5.55 -0.06
N ALA A 20 -6.32 4.92 -0.91
CA ALA A 20 -7.39 5.61 -1.63
C ALA A 20 -8.46 6.16 -0.69
N ILE A 21 -8.87 5.39 0.33
CA ILE A 21 -9.86 5.84 1.33
C ILE A 21 -9.32 7.06 2.11
N ILE A 22 -8.07 7.00 2.55
CA ILE A 22 -7.41 8.11 3.26
C ILE A 22 -7.35 9.35 2.37
N ALA A 23 -6.92 9.20 1.12
CA ALA A 23 -6.84 10.29 0.17
C ALA A 23 -8.23 10.90 -0.10
N VAL A 24 -9.26 10.08 -0.30
CA VAL A 24 -10.64 10.54 -0.52
C VAL A 24 -11.12 11.35 0.67
N PHE A 25 -10.88 10.87 1.89
CA PHE A 25 -11.23 11.59 3.10
C PHE A 25 -10.58 12.98 3.15
N ILE A 26 -9.27 13.05 2.90
CA ILE A 26 -8.54 14.32 2.87
C ILE A 26 -9.05 15.25 1.76
N GLY A 27 -9.25 14.71 0.55
CA GLY A 27 -9.79 15.47 -0.59
C GLY A 27 -11.17 16.06 -0.29
N VAL A 28 -12.06 15.29 0.35
CA VAL A 28 -13.38 15.76 0.79
C VAL A 28 -13.25 16.86 1.84
N VAL A 29 -12.40 16.67 2.85
CA VAL A 29 -12.16 17.70 3.88
C VAL A 29 -11.67 19.01 3.25
N VAL A 30 -10.72 18.94 2.31
CA VAL A 30 -10.21 20.12 1.60
C VAL A 30 -11.29 20.75 0.71
N LEU A 31 -12.11 19.94 0.03
CA LEU A 31 -13.21 20.43 -0.79
C LEU A 31 -14.24 21.21 0.04
N PHE A 32 -14.66 20.69 1.19
CA PHE A 32 -15.61 21.37 2.07
C PHE A 32 -15.00 22.60 2.77
N SER A 33 -13.71 22.54 3.10
CA SER A 33 -12.99 23.64 3.76
C SER A 33 -12.75 24.83 2.82
N THR A 34 -12.29 24.55 1.59
CA THR A 34 -11.89 25.60 0.64
C THR A 34 -12.98 25.99 -0.36
N ARG A 35 -13.96 25.10 -0.59
CA ARG A 35 -14.94 25.18 -1.70
C ARG A 35 -14.30 25.36 -3.09
N GLN A 36 -13.02 25.00 -3.24
CA GLN A 36 -12.28 25.09 -4.50
C GLN A 36 -11.95 23.69 -5.02
N VAL A 37 -12.60 23.28 -6.11
CA VAL A 37 -12.47 21.93 -6.67
C VAL A 37 -11.06 21.61 -7.14
N VAL A 38 -10.40 22.56 -7.82
CA VAL A 38 -9.01 22.38 -8.30
C VAL A 38 -8.06 22.16 -7.12
N LEU A 39 -8.20 22.98 -6.09
CA LEU A 39 -7.37 22.92 -4.88
C LEU A 39 -7.58 21.58 -4.15
N ALA A 40 -8.84 21.13 -4.03
CA ALA A 40 -9.16 19.82 -3.47
C ALA A 40 -8.56 18.65 -4.25
N LEU A 41 -8.61 18.67 -5.59
CA LEU A 41 -8.02 17.62 -6.44
C LEU A 41 -6.50 17.56 -6.32
N VAL A 42 -5.83 18.71 -6.23
CA VAL A 42 -4.38 18.77 -6.03
C VAL A 42 -4.00 18.14 -4.69
N PHE A 43 -4.67 18.53 -3.60
CA PHE A 43 -4.40 17.96 -2.28
C PHE A 43 -4.78 16.48 -2.17
N PHE A 44 -5.87 16.07 -2.81
CA PHE A 44 -6.24 14.66 -2.93
C PHE A 44 -5.11 13.86 -3.59
N GLY A 45 -4.58 14.33 -4.72
CA GLY A 45 -3.48 13.68 -5.42
C GLY A 45 -2.21 13.60 -4.58
N ILE A 46 -1.83 14.71 -3.91
CA ILE A 46 -0.66 14.74 -3.02
C ILE A 46 -0.83 13.77 -1.86
N ALA A 47 -1.97 13.79 -1.17
CA ALA A 47 -2.24 12.92 -0.03
C ALA A 47 -2.22 11.44 -0.41
N PHE A 48 -2.76 11.10 -1.59
CA PHE A 48 -2.73 9.74 -2.13
C PHE A 48 -1.30 9.25 -2.36
N ILE A 49 -0.47 10.06 -3.03
CA ILE A 49 0.92 9.73 -3.30
C ILE A 49 1.70 9.56 -1.99
N VAL A 50 1.54 10.50 -1.05
CA VAL A 50 2.22 10.43 0.26
C VAL A 50 1.82 9.16 1.00
N SER A 51 0.52 8.82 1.05
CA SER A 51 0.05 7.60 1.69
C SER A 51 0.67 6.34 1.06
N LEU A 52 0.67 6.25 -0.28
CA LEU A 52 1.28 5.10 -0.98
C LEU A 52 2.78 4.99 -0.66
N VAL A 53 3.51 6.10 -0.70
CA VAL A 53 4.95 6.13 -0.39
C VAL A 53 5.18 5.73 1.06
N THR A 54 4.38 6.23 2.01
CA THR A 54 4.50 5.84 3.42
C THR A 54 4.27 4.35 3.60
N ILE A 55 3.21 3.76 3.03
CA ILE A 55 2.95 2.33 3.17
C ILE A 55 4.05 1.50 2.47
N ALA A 56 4.52 1.93 1.30
CA ALA A 56 5.63 1.29 0.61
C ALA A 56 6.93 1.33 1.44
N MET A 57 7.26 2.48 2.02
CA MET A 57 8.42 2.63 2.90
C MET A 57 8.29 1.77 4.16
N LEU A 58 7.11 1.73 4.78
CA LEU A 58 6.86 0.85 5.92
C LEU A 58 7.01 -0.63 5.51
N SER A 59 6.51 -1.01 4.33
CA SER A 59 6.67 -2.37 3.79
C SER A 59 8.11 -2.73 3.49
N LEU A 60 8.94 -1.77 3.04
CA LEU A 60 10.38 -2.00 2.80
C LEU A 60 11.19 -2.02 4.11
N ALA A 61 10.78 -1.23 5.10
CA ALA A 61 11.40 -1.19 6.42
C ALA A 61 11.18 -2.50 7.19
N VAL A 62 10.06 -3.18 6.94
CA VAL A 62 9.80 -4.53 7.41
C VAL A 62 10.41 -5.53 6.41
N LYS A 63 11.67 -5.94 6.58
CA LYS A 63 12.33 -6.97 5.73
C LYS A 63 12.38 -8.34 6.46
N PRO A 64 12.19 -9.51 5.80
CA PRO A 64 11.87 -9.72 4.39
C PRO A 64 10.42 -10.14 4.12
N ASP A 65 10.02 -9.84 2.88
CA ASP A 65 8.87 -10.34 2.15
C ASP A 65 8.57 -11.79 2.54
N GLU A 66 7.30 -12.13 2.78
CA GLU A 66 6.90 -13.47 3.22
C GLU A 66 7.35 -14.60 2.26
N ALA A 67 7.79 -14.25 1.04
CA ALA A 67 8.48 -15.14 0.12
C ALA A 67 9.87 -15.63 0.60
N GLU A 68 10.64 -14.82 1.34
CA GLU A 68 11.99 -15.20 1.80
C GLU A 68 11.94 -16.18 2.98
N LYS A 69 10.88 -16.15 3.81
CA LYS A 69 10.74 -17.08 4.95
C LYS A 69 10.35 -18.50 4.54
N ILE A 70 9.73 -18.68 3.38
CA ILE A 70 9.33 -20.01 2.88
C ILE A 70 10.54 -20.77 2.33
N ASP A 71 11.48 -20.06 1.68
CA ASP A 71 12.69 -20.66 1.12
C ASP A 71 13.73 -21.03 2.20
N LEU A 72 13.81 -20.22 3.27
CA LEU A 72 14.70 -20.47 4.42
C LEU A 72 14.29 -21.72 5.25
N GLY A 73 13.00 -22.06 5.29
CA GLY A 73 12.50 -23.24 6.01
C GLY A 73 12.75 -24.57 5.30
N GLU A 74 13.06 -24.54 4.01
CA GLU A 74 13.35 -25.73 3.20
C GLU A 74 14.86 -26.06 3.18
N GLN A 75 15.73 -25.06 3.39
CA GLN A 75 17.18 -25.25 3.51
C GLN A 75 17.64 -25.80 4.87
N ASP A 76 16.89 -25.54 5.96
CA ASP A 76 17.22 -26.04 7.31
C ASP A 76 16.95 -27.55 7.49
N LYS A 77 16.17 -28.16 6.57
CA LYS A 77 15.87 -29.61 6.58
C LYS A 77 16.85 -30.44 5.75
N GLY A 78 17.86 -29.80 5.16
CA GLY A 78 18.82 -30.41 4.23
C GLY A 78 20.18 -30.76 4.83
N HIS A 79 20.41 -30.58 6.13
CA HIS A 79 21.65 -30.96 6.82
C HIS A 79 21.37 -31.75 8.11
#